data_AF-A0A965GAL7-F1
#
_entry.id   AF-A0A965GAL7-F1
#
_cell.length_a   1.000
_cell.length_b   1.000
_cell.length_c   1.000
_cell.angle_alpha   90.00
_cell.angle_beta   90.00
_cell.angle_gamma   90.00
#
_symmetry.space_group_name_H-M   'P 1'
#
loop_
_entity.id
_entity.type
_entity.pdbx_description
1 polymer ?
#
loop_
_entity_poly.entity_id
_entity_poly.type
_entity_poly.pdbx_seq_one_letter_code
_entity_poly.pdbx_strand_id
1 'polypeptide(L)'
;KDPEADYRATVWLALTHSILFYKREDVMFWADIAIKVLMDDEMLSRDRTAASITNVVEIDREIKTARDGTSKQIVTYTATISEGDFFIPKKGMRVITRYRSEGKRQNRDYGEILEFIEGEVTFTRRVRKGSDKYIPDAIIDVTNFPTTAKQRELRDLANGIAQEWVTPVNPAPTHPAIMDLLMRRAPKLKTLESLPTPDPDNYLPAVIAAVEDLNESVLAIQGPPGSGKTYLASRTIAHLVASGKTVAVTATSHSAIDNVLEACVDAGVPVDLIMKAQKDAPPQRWATKDTSPAATWLRRQEGALLIAGTSYFFSNERVRERQVDYLFVDEAAQYSLVDCMAVSGFAKNIVLMGDPQQLAQVVIAVHPGGVENSALGHYMGDHSILPANMGYFIEVTRRLHPEVNHAVSWLAYEGKLRSHPSTEGHKIDGHEQGLITVPVPHQGNSTSSEEEAMTVVDLVHSLHATKDPSNVLVVAAYNAQVDLIRQKLDAAGFNEVMVGTVDKFQG
;
A
#
# COMPACT_ATOMS: atom_id res chain seq x y z
N LYS A 1 -8.02 -38.38 -2.70
CA LYS A 1 -8.12 -38.38 -1.22
C LYS A 1 -6.71 -38.40 -0.62
N ASP A 2 -5.86 -37.48 -1.06
CA ASP A 2 -4.54 -37.24 -0.49
C ASP A 2 -4.54 -35.74 -0.16
N PRO A 3 -4.80 -35.35 1.10
CA PRO A 3 -4.95 -33.95 1.48
C PRO A 3 -3.72 -33.10 1.12
N GLU A 4 -2.53 -33.71 1.14
CA GLU A 4 -1.28 -33.03 0.80
C GLU A 4 -1.16 -32.83 -0.72
N ALA A 5 -1.61 -33.79 -1.53
CA ALA A 5 -1.74 -33.59 -2.98
C ALA A 5 -2.82 -32.56 -3.33
N ASP A 6 -3.95 -32.55 -2.61
CA ASP A 6 -5.01 -31.57 -2.79
C ASP A 6 -4.48 -30.16 -2.44
N TYR A 7 -3.71 -30.01 -1.36
CA TYR A 7 -3.05 -28.75 -1.01
C TYR A 7 -2.03 -28.31 -2.08
N ARG A 8 -1.16 -29.21 -2.54
CA ARG A 8 -0.25 -28.95 -3.67
C ARG A 8 -0.99 -28.47 -4.92
N ALA A 9 -2.14 -29.05 -5.23
CA ALA A 9 -2.98 -28.61 -6.35
C ALA A 9 -3.54 -27.19 -6.14
N THR A 10 -3.90 -26.80 -4.92
CA THR A 10 -4.31 -25.42 -4.63
C THR A 10 -3.19 -24.42 -4.86
N VAL A 11 -1.96 -24.75 -4.45
CA VAL A 11 -0.78 -23.89 -4.64
C VAL A 11 -0.42 -23.78 -6.13
N TRP A 12 -0.52 -24.89 -6.88
CA TRP A 12 -0.35 -24.87 -8.33
C TRP A 12 -1.40 -23.99 -9.02
N LEU A 13 -2.64 -24.02 -8.54
CA LEU A 13 -3.70 -23.15 -9.03
C LEU A 13 -3.37 -21.68 -8.75
N ALA A 14 -2.91 -21.34 -7.54
CA ALA A 14 -2.46 -20.00 -7.19
C ALA A 14 -1.36 -19.51 -8.16
N LEU A 15 -0.34 -20.35 -8.41
CA LEU A 15 0.73 -20.06 -9.35
C LEU A 15 0.19 -19.77 -10.76
N THR A 16 -0.73 -20.61 -11.26
CA THR A 16 -1.35 -20.44 -12.58
C THR A 16 -2.18 -19.16 -12.65
N HIS A 17 -2.98 -18.88 -11.62
CA HIS A 17 -3.85 -17.71 -11.56
C HIS A 17 -3.08 -16.40 -11.41
N SER A 18 -1.87 -16.43 -10.82
CA SER A 18 -0.99 -15.27 -10.67
C SER A 18 -0.58 -14.67 -12.02
N ILE A 19 -0.36 -15.49 -13.05
CA ILE A 19 0.09 -15.05 -14.40
C ILE A 19 -0.91 -14.08 -15.04
N LEU A 20 -2.20 -14.27 -14.76
CA LEU A 20 -3.29 -13.46 -15.33
C LEU A 20 -3.79 -12.38 -14.38
N PHE A 21 -3.25 -12.27 -13.16
CA PHE A 21 -3.72 -11.34 -12.13
C PHE A 21 -3.86 -9.91 -12.66
N TYR A 22 -2.77 -9.33 -13.15
CA TYR A 22 -2.78 -7.95 -13.67
C TYR A 22 -3.61 -7.77 -14.94
N LYS A 23 -3.84 -8.83 -15.72
CA LYS A 23 -4.74 -8.75 -16.88
C LYS A 23 -6.20 -8.65 -16.42
N ARG A 24 -6.58 -9.36 -15.36
CA ARG A 24 -7.92 -9.26 -14.76
C ARG A 24 -8.14 -7.87 -14.15
N GLU A 25 -7.16 -7.38 -13.40
CA GLU A 25 -7.19 -6.02 -12.84
C GLU A 25 -7.33 -4.96 -13.94
N ASP A 26 -6.57 -5.06 -15.04
CA ASP A 26 -6.65 -4.11 -16.15
C ASP A 26 -8.03 -4.15 -16.84
N VAL A 27 -8.62 -5.33 -17.02
CA VAL A 27 -10.00 -5.46 -17.55
C VAL A 27 -11.01 -4.77 -16.63
N MET A 28 -10.92 -4.98 -15.31
CA MET A 28 -11.83 -4.35 -14.36
C MET A 28 -11.65 -2.84 -14.30
N PHE A 29 -10.41 -2.35 -14.34
CA PHE A 29 -10.10 -0.94 -14.44
C PHE A 29 -10.77 -0.30 -15.67
N TRP A 30 -10.63 -0.91 -16.87
CA TRP A 30 -11.25 -0.36 -18.08
C TRP A 30 -12.77 -0.50 -18.10
N ALA A 31 -13.33 -1.53 -17.46
CA ALA A 31 -14.77 -1.70 -17.30
C ALA A 31 -15.37 -0.60 -16.40
N ASP A 32 -14.73 -0.33 -15.26
CA ASP A 32 -15.11 0.75 -14.34
C ASP A 32 -15.06 2.13 -15.03
N ILE A 33 -13.98 2.42 -15.76
CA ILE A 33 -13.88 3.63 -16.58
C ILE A 33 -14.99 3.70 -17.63
N ALA A 34 -15.35 2.59 -18.27
CA ALA A 34 -16.44 2.57 -19.26
C ALA A 34 -17.80 2.87 -18.61
N ILE A 35 -18.05 2.36 -17.40
CA ILE A 35 -19.26 2.68 -16.62
C ILE A 35 -19.28 4.18 -16.28
N LYS A 36 -18.18 4.75 -15.78
CA LYS A 36 -18.07 6.18 -15.43
C LYS A 36 -18.31 7.10 -16.62
N VAL A 37 -17.83 6.73 -17.80
CA VAL A 37 -18.13 7.48 -19.03
C VAL A 37 -19.64 7.51 -19.33
N LEU A 38 -20.39 6.47 -18.91
CA LEU A 38 -21.82 6.35 -19.13
C LEU A 38 -22.69 6.96 -18.03
N MET A 39 -22.14 7.19 -16.83
CA MET A 39 -22.85 7.78 -15.69
C MET A 39 -23.45 9.16 -16.01
N ASP A 40 -24.54 9.51 -15.33
CA ASP A 40 -25.09 10.87 -15.35
C ASP A 40 -24.32 11.79 -14.38
N ASP A 41 -24.69 13.07 -14.38
CA ASP A 41 -23.96 14.09 -13.63
C ASP A 41 -24.15 13.96 -12.10
N GLU A 42 -25.30 13.44 -11.65
CA GLU A 42 -25.55 13.18 -10.22
C GLU A 42 -24.71 12.01 -9.72
N MET A 43 -24.62 10.92 -10.47
CA MET A 43 -23.77 9.79 -10.12
C MET A 43 -22.30 10.17 -10.09
N LEU A 44 -21.83 10.98 -11.06
CA LEU A 44 -20.45 11.45 -11.09
C LEU A 44 -20.09 12.35 -9.91
N SER A 45 -21.01 13.22 -9.45
CA SER A 45 -20.76 14.06 -8.27
C SER A 45 -20.43 13.25 -7.01
N ARG A 46 -20.88 11.98 -6.95
CA ARG A 46 -20.65 11.05 -5.83
C ARG A 46 -19.42 10.16 -6.02
N ASP A 47 -18.75 10.23 -7.17
CA ASP A 47 -17.57 9.42 -7.47
C ASP A 47 -16.27 10.09 -7.00
N ARG A 48 -15.32 9.31 -6.50
CA ARG A 48 -14.04 9.84 -5.99
C ARG A 48 -12.95 9.99 -7.04
N THR A 49 -13.22 9.52 -8.24
CA THR A 49 -12.27 9.44 -9.36
C THR A 49 -12.86 10.06 -10.62
N ALA A 50 -14.00 10.73 -10.52
CA ALA A 50 -14.61 11.44 -11.62
C ALA A 50 -15.46 12.59 -11.10
N ALA A 51 -15.59 13.64 -11.91
CA ALA A 51 -16.48 14.77 -11.63
C ALA A 51 -17.08 15.28 -12.93
N SER A 52 -18.31 15.79 -12.86
CA SER A 52 -18.86 16.62 -13.92
C SER A 52 -18.23 18.02 -13.86
N ILE A 53 -18.06 18.65 -15.01
CA ILE A 53 -17.46 19.97 -15.10
C ILE A 53 -18.40 20.98 -15.75
N THR A 54 -18.35 22.21 -15.27
CA THR A 54 -19.14 23.34 -15.77
C THR A 54 -18.23 24.53 -16.10
N ASN A 55 -18.79 25.59 -16.69
CA ASN A 55 -18.04 26.81 -17.06
C ASN A 55 -16.76 26.54 -17.88
N VAL A 56 -16.85 25.58 -18.81
CA VAL A 56 -15.70 25.13 -19.59
C VAL A 56 -15.30 26.18 -20.62
N VAL A 57 -14.07 26.68 -20.53
CA VAL A 57 -13.49 27.68 -21.43
C VAL A 57 -12.20 27.14 -22.03
N GLU A 58 -12.07 27.20 -23.36
CA GLU A 58 -10.80 26.94 -24.05
C GLU A 58 -9.86 28.13 -23.87
N ILE A 59 -8.67 27.88 -23.33
CA ILE A 59 -7.66 28.92 -23.08
C ILE A 59 -6.44 28.83 -24.02
N ASP A 60 -6.16 27.66 -24.59
CA ASP A 60 -5.04 27.46 -25.51
C ASP A 60 -5.26 26.25 -26.44
N ARG A 61 -4.61 26.26 -27.61
CA ARG A 61 -4.68 25.20 -28.61
C ARG A 61 -3.34 25.04 -29.35
N GLU A 62 -2.70 23.90 -29.12
CA GLU A 62 -1.46 23.50 -29.78
C GLU A 62 -1.71 22.41 -30.83
N ILE A 63 -1.01 22.49 -31.97
CA ILE A 63 -0.93 21.41 -32.96
C ILE A 63 0.50 20.88 -32.97
N LYS A 64 0.68 19.64 -32.52
CA LYS A 64 1.98 18.95 -32.54
C LYS A 64 2.02 17.97 -33.69
N THR A 65 2.89 18.25 -34.66
CA THR A 65 3.16 17.32 -35.77
C THR A 65 4.26 16.34 -35.36
N ALA A 66 3.94 15.06 -35.32
CA ALA A 66 4.90 14.00 -35.08
C ALA A 66 5.79 13.77 -36.31
N ARG A 67 6.94 13.11 -36.11
CA ARG A 67 7.92 12.82 -37.16
C ARG A 67 7.39 11.92 -38.29
N ASP A 68 6.29 11.20 -38.04
CA ASP A 68 5.59 10.36 -39.02
C ASP A 68 4.52 11.12 -39.82
N GLY A 69 4.41 12.45 -39.63
CA GLY A 69 3.42 13.30 -40.31
C GLY A 69 2.04 13.33 -39.64
N THR A 70 1.82 12.59 -38.55
CA THR A 70 0.56 12.66 -37.81
C THR A 70 0.49 13.94 -36.97
N SER A 71 -0.60 14.69 -37.07
CA SER A 71 -0.85 15.86 -36.21
C SER A 71 -1.70 15.47 -35.01
N LYS A 72 -1.26 15.88 -33.82
CA LYS A 72 -2.00 15.78 -32.56
C LYS A 72 -2.40 17.16 -32.12
N GLN A 73 -3.71 17.36 -31.95
CA GLN A 73 -4.25 18.60 -31.41
C GLN A 73 -4.41 18.47 -29.90
N ILE A 74 -3.81 19.39 -29.16
CA ILE A 74 -3.92 19.47 -27.71
C ILE A 74 -4.62 20.80 -27.41
N VAL A 75 -5.74 20.74 -26.73
CA VAL A 75 -6.51 21.91 -26.32
C VAL A 75 -6.48 21.98 -24.80
N THR A 76 -6.23 23.17 -24.26
CA THR A 76 -6.21 23.41 -22.81
C THR A 76 -7.50 24.13 -22.42
N TYR A 77 -8.16 23.64 -21.38
CA TYR A 77 -9.40 24.18 -20.85
C TYR A 77 -9.23 24.57 -19.39
N THR A 78 -9.99 25.58 -18.98
CA THR A 78 -10.37 25.82 -17.58
C THR A 78 -11.83 25.41 -17.39
N ALA A 79 -12.17 24.88 -16.23
CA ALA A 79 -13.53 24.53 -15.86
C ALA A 79 -13.74 24.55 -14.35
N THR A 80 -15.00 24.48 -13.91
CA THR A 80 -15.37 24.40 -12.49
C THR A 80 -15.86 23.00 -12.14
N ILE A 81 -15.36 22.45 -11.04
CA ILE A 81 -15.87 21.27 -10.32
C ILE A 81 -16.66 21.78 -9.11
N SER A 82 -17.82 21.19 -8.85
CA SER A 82 -18.70 21.65 -7.75
C SER A 82 -18.04 21.44 -6.38
N GLU A 83 -18.22 22.37 -5.45
CA GLU A 83 -17.67 22.27 -4.07
C GLU A 83 -18.16 21.04 -3.28
N GLY A 84 -19.21 20.37 -3.73
CA GLY A 84 -19.74 19.12 -3.15
C GLY A 84 -19.29 17.82 -3.82
N ASP A 85 -18.46 17.89 -4.88
CA ASP A 85 -17.96 16.69 -5.57
C ASP A 85 -16.81 16.05 -4.76
N PHE A 86 -16.76 14.73 -4.71
CA PHE A 86 -15.72 14.01 -3.96
C PHE A 86 -14.37 13.88 -4.70
N PHE A 87 -14.33 14.17 -6.01
CA PHE A 87 -13.13 14.04 -6.81
C PHE A 87 -12.27 15.31 -6.72
N ILE A 88 -11.05 15.16 -6.20
CA ILE A 88 -10.05 16.23 -6.08
C ILE A 88 -8.90 15.93 -7.06
N PRO A 89 -8.85 16.62 -8.23
CA PRO A 89 -7.79 16.41 -9.22
C PRO A 89 -6.42 16.86 -8.67
N LYS A 90 -5.36 16.16 -9.08
CA LYS A 90 -3.97 16.52 -8.76
C LYS A 90 -3.20 16.88 -10.02
N LYS A 91 -2.31 17.85 -9.93
CA LYS A 91 -1.39 18.20 -11.03
C LYS A 91 -0.64 16.96 -11.53
N GLY A 92 -0.59 16.79 -12.86
CA GLY A 92 0.02 15.65 -13.53
C GLY A 92 -0.86 14.39 -13.61
N MET A 93 -2.06 14.41 -13.02
CA MET A 93 -3.00 13.30 -13.10
C MET A 93 -3.46 13.11 -14.54
N ARG A 94 -3.42 11.87 -15.03
CA ARG A 94 -3.92 11.53 -16.36
C ARG A 94 -5.42 11.35 -16.28
N VAL A 95 -6.14 11.97 -17.21
CA VAL A 95 -7.61 11.95 -17.19
C VAL A 95 -8.19 11.55 -18.53
N ILE A 96 -9.41 11.02 -18.49
CA ILE A 96 -10.35 11.01 -19.60
C ILE A 96 -11.20 12.26 -19.51
N THR A 97 -11.38 12.93 -20.64
CA THR A 97 -12.36 14.01 -20.78
C THR A 97 -13.58 13.46 -21.52
N ARG A 98 -14.72 13.39 -20.83
CA ARG A 98 -16.00 12.98 -21.41
C ARG A 98 -16.60 14.14 -22.17
N TYR A 99 -17.24 13.87 -23.30
CA TYR A 99 -18.05 14.84 -24.04
C TYR A 99 -19.24 14.14 -24.71
N ARG A 100 -20.34 14.86 -24.90
CA ARG A 100 -21.55 14.35 -25.56
C ARG A 100 -21.56 14.75 -27.04
N SER A 101 -21.70 13.77 -27.94
CA SER A 101 -21.85 14.03 -29.38
C SER A 101 -23.32 14.20 -29.79
N GLU A 102 -23.55 14.58 -31.06
CA GLU A 102 -24.88 14.51 -31.67
C GLU A 102 -25.51 13.11 -31.43
N GLY A 103 -26.76 13.08 -30.96
CA GLY A 103 -27.45 11.86 -30.51
C GLY A 103 -27.20 11.44 -29.05
N LYS A 104 -26.64 12.32 -28.20
CA LYS A 104 -26.36 12.10 -26.76
C LYS A 104 -25.44 10.91 -26.45
N ARG A 105 -24.67 10.41 -27.43
CA ARG A 105 -23.65 9.41 -27.17
C ARG A 105 -22.51 10.05 -26.37
N GLN A 106 -22.20 9.48 -25.21
CA GLN A 106 -21.01 9.85 -24.45
C GLN A 106 -19.77 9.29 -25.14
N ASN A 107 -18.80 10.16 -25.40
CA ASN A 107 -17.52 9.85 -25.99
C ASN A 107 -16.40 10.31 -25.05
N ARG A 108 -15.16 9.93 -25.38
CA ARG A 108 -13.99 10.21 -24.54
C ARG A 108 -12.77 10.57 -25.34
N ASP A 109 -12.04 11.55 -24.83
CA ASP A 109 -10.66 11.86 -25.19
C ASP A 109 -9.76 11.74 -23.95
N TYR A 110 -8.45 11.91 -24.12
CA TYR A 110 -7.47 11.79 -23.06
C TYR A 110 -6.81 13.13 -22.77
N GLY A 111 -6.44 13.34 -21.51
CA GLY A 111 -5.92 14.59 -21.01
C GLY A 111 -4.98 14.42 -19.84
N GLU A 112 -4.59 15.55 -19.29
CA GLU A 112 -3.78 15.66 -18.08
C GLU A 112 -4.18 16.92 -17.32
N ILE A 113 -4.27 16.81 -16.00
CA ILE A 113 -4.52 17.94 -15.11
C ILE A 113 -3.25 18.78 -14.99
N LEU A 114 -3.36 20.08 -15.26
CA LEU A 114 -2.28 21.04 -15.11
C LEU A 114 -2.30 21.69 -13.73
N GLU A 115 -3.50 21.99 -13.23
CA GLU A 115 -3.71 22.73 -11.99
C GLU A 115 -5.12 22.50 -11.44
N PHE A 116 -5.28 22.58 -10.12
CA PHE A 116 -6.57 22.59 -9.43
C PHE A 116 -6.46 23.50 -8.21
N ILE A 117 -7.26 24.58 -8.17
CA ILE A 117 -7.28 25.58 -7.10
C ILE A 117 -8.74 25.98 -6.85
N GLU A 118 -9.20 25.87 -5.59
CA GLU A 118 -10.52 26.37 -5.16
C GLU A 118 -11.70 25.97 -6.07
N GLY A 119 -11.73 24.71 -6.54
CA GLY A 119 -12.80 24.19 -7.41
C GLY A 119 -12.60 24.48 -8.90
N GLU A 120 -11.65 25.33 -9.28
CA GLU A 120 -11.26 25.52 -10.68
C GLU A 120 -10.18 24.51 -11.09
N VAL A 121 -10.42 23.84 -12.22
CA VAL A 121 -9.51 22.85 -12.81
C VAL A 121 -9.02 23.32 -14.16
N THR A 122 -7.69 23.29 -14.35
CA THR A 122 -7.06 23.48 -15.65
C THR A 122 -6.56 22.14 -16.17
N PHE A 123 -6.95 21.76 -17.38
CA PHE A 123 -6.60 20.46 -17.95
C PHE A 123 -6.41 20.51 -19.46
N THR A 124 -5.62 19.57 -19.96
CA THR A 124 -5.45 19.36 -21.41
C THR A 124 -6.40 18.31 -21.93
N ARG A 125 -6.74 18.39 -23.21
CA ARG A 125 -7.47 17.37 -23.97
C ARG A 125 -6.77 17.13 -25.30
N ARG A 126 -6.41 15.88 -25.56
CA ARG A 126 -5.87 15.40 -26.83
C ARG A 126 -7.03 15.05 -27.75
N VAL A 127 -7.36 16.00 -28.61
CA VAL A 127 -8.56 15.96 -29.43
C VAL A 127 -8.37 15.01 -30.61
N ARG A 128 -9.33 14.10 -30.80
CA ARG A 128 -9.40 13.25 -31.98
C ARG A 128 -10.02 14.00 -33.16
N LYS A 129 -9.67 13.61 -34.38
CA LYS A 129 -10.22 14.22 -35.61
C LYS A 129 -11.75 14.28 -35.56
N GLY A 130 -12.32 15.49 -35.64
CA GLY A 130 -13.77 15.75 -35.65
C GLY A 130 -14.45 15.79 -34.27
N SER A 131 -13.70 15.65 -33.18
CA SER A 131 -14.21 15.78 -31.80
C SER A 131 -14.00 17.17 -31.18
N ASP A 132 -13.27 18.04 -31.88
CA ASP A 132 -12.93 19.42 -31.51
C ASP A 132 -14.15 20.32 -31.36
N LYS A 133 -15.24 20.00 -32.04
CA LYS A 133 -16.52 20.74 -31.94
C LYS A 133 -17.31 20.48 -30.66
N TYR A 134 -16.96 19.46 -29.88
CA TYR A 134 -17.70 19.11 -28.67
C TYR A 134 -16.95 19.61 -27.44
N ILE A 135 -17.67 20.20 -26.49
CA ILE A 135 -17.11 20.70 -25.22
C ILE A 135 -17.13 19.55 -24.21
N PRO A 136 -16.04 19.32 -23.44
CA PRO A 136 -16.04 18.30 -22.41
C PRO A 136 -17.00 18.67 -21.27
N ASP A 137 -17.61 17.67 -20.65
CA ASP A 137 -18.60 17.84 -19.57
C ASP A 137 -18.32 16.98 -18.34
N ALA A 138 -17.28 16.14 -18.36
CA ALA A 138 -16.73 15.49 -17.18
C ALA A 138 -15.25 15.15 -17.33
N ILE A 139 -14.60 14.96 -16.20
CA ILE A 139 -13.21 14.49 -16.06
C ILE A 139 -13.23 13.20 -15.24
N ILE A 140 -12.48 12.20 -15.69
CA ILE A 140 -12.38 10.88 -15.04
C ILE A 140 -10.89 10.55 -14.89
N ASP A 141 -10.42 10.25 -13.68
CA ASP A 141 -9.07 9.77 -13.43
C ASP A 141 -8.84 8.45 -14.18
N VAL A 142 -7.78 8.41 -14.98
CA VAL A 142 -7.34 7.21 -15.72
C VAL A 142 -5.87 6.91 -15.43
N THR A 143 -5.38 7.35 -14.28
CA THR A 143 -4.04 7.08 -13.81
C THR A 143 -3.89 5.58 -13.54
N ASN A 144 -3.18 4.90 -14.43
CA ASN A 144 -2.86 3.49 -14.32
C ASN A 144 -1.33 3.31 -14.37
N PHE A 145 -0.83 2.35 -13.60
CA PHE A 145 0.59 2.03 -13.52
C PHE A 145 0.94 0.89 -14.48
N PRO A 146 2.06 0.98 -15.23
CA PRO A 146 2.44 -0.08 -16.16
C PRO A 146 2.72 -1.40 -15.41
N THR A 147 1.96 -2.45 -15.72
CA THR A 147 2.10 -3.79 -15.10
C THR A 147 2.87 -4.79 -15.97
N THR A 148 3.29 -4.40 -17.18
CA THR A 148 3.91 -5.30 -18.17
C THR A 148 5.15 -6.01 -17.62
N ALA A 149 6.01 -5.29 -16.90
CA ALA A 149 7.19 -5.86 -16.27
C ALA A 149 6.78 -6.94 -15.25
N LYS A 150 5.90 -6.60 -14.30
CA LYS A 150 5.36 -7.53 -13.30
C LYS A 150 4.71 -8.77 -13.94
N GLN A 151 3.92 -8.59 -15.00
CA GLN A 151 3.27 -9.70 -15.73
C GLN A 151 4.26 -10.65 -16.39
N ARG A 152 5.37 -10.11 -16.92
CA ARG A 152 6.45 -10.93 -17.45
C ARG A 152 7.10 -11.72 -16.32
N GLU A 153 7.39 -11.07 -15.19
CA GLU A 153 8.08 -11.74 -14.08
C GLU A 153 7.27 -12.84 -13.43
N LEU A 154 5.97 -12.65 -13.28
CA LEU A 154 5.09 -13.72 -12.81
C LEU A 154 5.07 -14.90 -13.78
N ARG A 155 5.07 -14.63 -15.09
CA ARG A 155 5.10 -15.67 -16.11
C ARG A 155 6.42 -16.43 -16.08
N ASP A 156 7.54 -15.73 -15.99
CA ASP A 156 8.87 -16.34 -15.98
C ASP A 156 9.08 -17.17 -14.70
N LEU A 157 8.68 -16.62 -13.54
CA LEU A 157 8.69 -17.35 -12.27
C LEU A 157 7.79 -18.60 -12.32
N ALA A 158 6.54 -18.46 -12.78
CA ALA A 158 5.59 -19.56 -12.85
C ALA A 158 6.05 -20.64 -13.84
N ASN A 159 6.59 -20.25 -14.99
CA ASN A 159 7.15 -21.20 -15.95
C ASN A 159 8.37 -21.93 -15.38
N GLY A 160 9.26 -21.23 -14.67
CA GLY A 160 10.42 -21.84 -14.02
C GLY A 160 10.01 -22.89 -12.98
N ILE A 161 9.09 -22.52 -12.07
CA ILE A 161 8.56 -23.44 -11.07
C ILE A 161 7.81 -24.60 -11.73
N ALA A 162 6.98 -24.35 -12.75
CA ALA A 162 6.25 -25.42 -13.43
C ALA A 162 7.17 -26.38 -14.18
N GLN A 163 8.29 -25.89 -14.73
CA GLN A 163 9.28 -26.72 -15.39
C GLN A 163 10.00 -27.65 -14.41
N GLU A 164 10.31 -27.17 -13.20
CA GLU A 164 10.93 -27.98 -12.15
C GLU A 164 9.92 -28.95 -11.50
N TRP A 165 8.75 -28.44 -11.12
CA TRP A 165 7.75 -29.20 -10.38
C TRP A 165 7.03 -30.23 -11.27
N VAL A 166 6.88 -29.93 -12.57
CA VAL A 166 6.22 -30.73 -13.62
C VAL A 166 4.72 -30.93 -13.41
N THR A 167 4.31 -31.40 -12.24
CA THR A 167 2.91 -31.66 -11.87
C THR A 167 2.74 -31.56 -10.35
N PRO A 168 1.61 -31.03 -9.84
CA PRO A 168 1.35 -30.96 -8.40
C PRO A 168 1.18 -32.34 -7.74
N VAL A 169 1.12 -33.43 -8.52
CA VAL A 169 1.19 -34.79 -7.97
C VAL A 169 2.55 -35.05 -7.32
N ASN A 170 3.62 -34.46 -7.85
CA ASN A 170 4.98 -34.60 -7.32
C ASN A 170 5.18 -33.71 -6.08
N PRO A 171 6.16 -34.02 -5.22
CA PRO A 171 6.60 -33.12 -4.15
C PRO A 171 6.93 -31.72 -4.71
N ALA A 172 6.46 -30.68 -4.01
CA ALA A 172 6.67 -29.30 -4.44
C ALA A 172 8.14 -28.87 -4.26
N PRO A 173 8.70 -28.08 -5.20
CA PRO A 173 10.05 -27.53 -5.10
C PRO A 173 10.33 -26.85 -3.76
N THR A 174 11.57 -26.92 -3.32
CA THR A 174 12.06 -26.26 -2.09
C THR A 174 12.80 -24.96 -2.37
N HIS A 175 12.88 -24.57 -3.64
CA HIS A 175 13.45 -23.32 -4.13
C HIS A 175 12.60 -22.83 -5.32
N PRO A 176 12.65 -21.53 -5.66
CA PRO A 176 13.23 -20.44 -4.88
C PRO A 176 12.43 -20.15 -3.59
N ALA A 177 12.91 -19.25 -2.72
CA ALA A 177 12.31 -18.95 -1.41
C ALA A 177 10.79 -18.68 -1.43
N ILE A 178 10.27 -18.09 -2.52
CA ILE A 178 8.84 -17.86 -2.70
C ILE A 178 8.00 -19.15 -2.62
N MET A 179 8.58 -20.32 -2.90
CA MET A 179 7.90 -21.60 -2.74
C MET A 179 7.55 -21.91 -1.29
N ASP A 180 8.40 -21.53 -0.33
CA ASP A 180 8.10 -21.71 1.08
C ASP A 180 6.98 -20.76 1.53
N LEU A 181 6.89 -19.57 0.93
CA LEU A 181 5.75 -18.66 1.13
C LEU A 181 4.46 -19.27 0.56
N LEU A 182 4.49 -19.71 -0.70
CA LEU A 182 3.33 -20.27 -1.39
C LEU A 182 2.79 -21.54 -0.71
N MET A 183 3.70 -22.42 -0.27
CA MET A 183 3.41 -23.67 0.44
C MET A 183 3.22 -23.50 1.95
N ARG A 184 3.29 -22.27 2.48
CA ARG A 184 3.16 -21.97 3.93
C ARG A 184 4.09 -22.81 4.82
N ARG A 185 5.32 -23.03 4.36
CA ARG A 185 6.31 -23.85 5.07
C ARG A 185 7.01 -23.05 6.15
N ALA A 186 7.35 -23.71 7.25
CA ALA A 186 8.22 -23.14 8.26
C ALA A 186 9.57 -22.69 7.65
N PRO A 187 10.20 -21.63 8.18
CA PRO A 187 11.46 -21.13 7.65
C PRO A 187 12.54 -22.21 7.62
N LYS A 188 13.20 -22.36 6.47
CA LYS A 188 14.33 -23.26 6.32
C LYS A 188 15.59 -22.58 6.85
N LEU A 189 16.26 -23.24 7.78
CA LEU A 189 17.45 -22.75 8.47
C LEU A 189 18.69 -23.56 7.99
N LYS A 190 19.87 -22.95 8.01
CA LYS A 190 21.14 -23.56 7.55
C LYS A 190 21.72 -24.47 8.63
N THR A 191 21.76 -23.98 9.87
CA THR A 191 22.47 -24.62 10.98
C THR A 191 21.60 -24.79 12.22
N LEU A 192 20.60 -23.94 12.42
CA LEU A 192 19.67 -24.01 13.54
C LEU A 192 18.61 -25.08 13.30
N GLU A 193 18.25 -25.82 14.35
CA GLU A 193 17.18 -26.83 14.29
C GLU A 193 15.78 -26.20 14.25
N SER A 194 15.63 -25.03 14.87
CA SER A 194 14.37 -24.29 14.95
C SER A 194 14.62 -22.81 15.17
N LEU A 195 13.56 -22.00 15.01
CA LEU A 195 13.64 -20.55 15.27
C LEU A 195 14.06 -20.28 16.73
N PRO A 196 15.06 -19.42 16.95
CA PRO A 196 15.46 -18.99 18.28
C PRO A 196 14.28 -18.42 19.06
N THR A 197 14.11 -18.86 20.31
CA THR A 197 13.10 -18.30 21.21
C THR A 197 13.47 -16.85 21.55
N PRO A 198 12.58 -15.87 21.32
CA PRO A 198 12.87 -14.48 21.62
C PRO A 198 12.75 -14.18 23.11
N ASP A 199 13.53 -13.21 23.58
CA ASP A 199 13.22 -12.49 24.81
C ASP A 199 12.00 -11.59 24.52
N PRO A 200 10.89 -11.69 25.27
CA PRO A 200 9.71 -10.87 25.04
C PRO A 200 9.97 -9.36 25.12
N ASP A 201 10.97 -8.93 25.89
CA ASP A 201 11.34 -7.51 25.99
C ASP A 201 12.32 -7.08 24.88
N ASN A 202 12.99 -8.05 24.23
CA ASN A 202 13.97 -7.80 23.19
C ASN A 202 14.04 -8.92 22.14
N TYR A 203 13.18 -8.82 21.11
CA TYR A 203 13.14 -9.78 20.00
C TYR A 203 14.37 -9.71 19.07
N LEU A 204 15.12 -8.60 19.09
CA LEU A 204 16.12 -8.31 18.06
C LEU A 204 17.22 -9.39 17.93
N PRO A 205 17.82 -9.92 19.00
CA PRO A 205 18.84 -10.97 18.88
C PRO A 205 18.32 -12.25 18.24
N ALA A 206 17.10 -12.68 18.59
CA ALA A 206 16.48 -13.88 18.03
C ALA A 206 16.15 -13.69 16.53
N VAL A 207 15.61 -12.51 16.17
CA VAL A 207 15.31 -12.16 14.78
C VAL A 207 16.59 -12.12 13.94
N ILE A 208 17.67 -11.48 14.43
CA ILE A 208 18.96 -11.44 13.72
C ILE A 208 19.48 -12.87 13.49
N ALA A 209 19.53 -13.69 14.53
CA ALA A 209 20.02 -15.06 14.43
C ALA A 209 19.19 -15.90 13.44
N ALA A 210 17.86 -15.77 13.47
CA ALA A 210 16.98 -16.45 12.53
C ALA A 210 17.23 -16.00 11.07
N VAL A 211 17.31 -14.68 10.84
CA VAL A 211 17.48 -14.13 9.49
C VAL A 211 18.84 -14.50 8.90
N GLU A 212 19.92 -14.45 9.68
CA GLU A 212 21.25 -14.86 9.22
C GLU A 212 21.31 -16.34 8.82
N ASP A 213 20.60 -17.18 9.56
CA ASP A 213 20.56 -18.61 9.34
C ASP A 213 19.55 -19.04 8.27
N LEU A 214 18.76 -18.13 7.68
CA LEU A 214 17.83 -18.46 6.59
C LEU A 214 18.54 -19.09 5.39
N ASN A 215 17.96 -20.18 4.88
CA ASN A 215 18.48 -20.97 3.78
C ASN A 215 17.52 -20.97 2.57
N GLU A 216 17.59 -19.91 1.77
CA GLU A 216 16.74 -19.71 0.60
C GLU A 216 15.25 -19.86 0.92
N SER A 217 14.81 -19.14 1.95
CA SER A 217 13.48 -19.32 2.54
C SER A 217 12.86 -18.00 3.00
N VAL A 218 11.72 -18.09 3.67
CA VAL A 218 10.91 -16.96 4.12
C VAL A 218 10.84 -16.94 5.64
N LEU A 219 10.99 -15.76 6.24
CA LEU A 219 10.69 -15.51 7.65
C LEU A 219 9.57 -14.47 7.75
N ALA A 220 8.53 -14.76 8.55
CA ALA A 220 7.48 -13.81 8.84
C ALA A 220 7.62 -13.22 10.24
N ILE A 221 7.33 -11.92 10.35
CA ILE A 221 7.28 -11.18 11.61
C ILE A 221 5.95 -10.44 11.66
N GLN A 222 5.03 -10.94 12.49
CA GLN A 222 3.78 -10.28 12.80
C GLN A 222 4.00 -9.26 13.92
N GLY A 223 3.74 -7.99 13.64
CA GLY A 223 3.91 -6.91 14.59
C GLY A 223 2.66 -6.06 14.76
N PRO A 224 1.94 -6.22 15.89
CA PRO A 224 0.82 -5.36 16.26
C PRO A 224 1.14 -3.86 16.31
N PRO A 225 0.14 -2.97 16.40
CA PRO A 225 0.36 -1.54 16.54
C PRO A 225 1.31 -1.19 17.69
N GLY A 226 2.35 -0.41 17.40
CA GLY A 226 3.32 0.01 18.41
C GLY A 226 4.28 -1.06 18.91
N SER A 227 4.35 -2.24 18.29
CA SER A 227 5.28 -3.31 18.71
C SER A 227 6.73 -3.10 18.30
N GLY A 228 7.00 -2.10 17.45
CA GLY A 228 8.35 -1.78 16.98
C GLY A 228 8.79 -2.56 15.73
N LYS A 229 7.86 -2.87 14.81
CA LYS A 229 8.19 -3.48 13.50
C LYS A 229 9.33 -2.76 12.78
N THR A 230 9.19 -1.45 12.55
CA THR A 230 10.20 -0.63 11.88
C THR A 230 11.52 -0.61 12.65
N TYR A 231 11.45 -0.68 13.99
CA TYR A 231 12.64 -0.83 14.82
C TYR A 231 13.36 -2.15 14.52
N LEU A 232 12.68 -3.29 14.61
CA LEU A 232 13.28 -4.59 14.32
C LEU A 232 13.79 -4.68 12.87
N ALA A 233 13.01 -4.18 11.90
CA ALA A 233 13.38 -4.17 10.49
C ALA A 233 14.70 -3.44 10.28
N SER A 234 14.77 -2.17 10.68
CA SER A 234 15.93 -1.32 10.44
C SER A 234 17.20 -1.81 11.11
N ARG A 235 17.13 -2.32 12.36
CA ARG A 235 18.32 -2.83 13.07
C ARG A 235 18.78 -4.17 12.51
N THR A 236 17.86 -5.02 12.06
CA THR A 236 18.20 -6.26 11.35
C THR A 236 18.86 -5.95 10.00
N ILE A 237 18.32 -4.99 9.25
CA ILE A 237 18.90 -4.53 7.98
C ILE A 237 20.30 -3.94 8.22
N ALA A 238 20.46 -3.09 9.24
CA ALA A 238 21.75 -2.49 9.58
C ALA A 238 22.80 -3.55 9.90
N HIS A 239 22.43 -4.57 10.69
CA HIS A 239 23.28 -5.73 10.97
C HIS A 239 23.69 -6.47 9.69
N LEU A 240 22.72 -6.79 8.81
CA LEU A 240 23.00 -7.49 7.56
C LEU A 240 23.94 -6.72 6.63
N VAL A 241 23.71 -5.42 6.47
CA VAL A 241 24.56 -4.54 5.63
C VAL A 241 25.98 -4.46 6.22
N ALA A 242 26.11 -4.30 7.54
CA ALA A 242 27.39 -4.32 8.24
C ALA A 242 28.13 -5.66 8.07
N SER A 243 27.38 -6.77 8.00
CA SER A 243 27.87 -8.12 7.72
C SER A 243 28.14 -8.40 6.23
N GLY A 244 28.18 -7.37 5.39
CA GLY A 244 28.55 -7.50 3.97
C GLY A 244 27.41 -7.90 3.04
N LYS A 245 26.16 -7.95 3.51
CA LYS A 245 25.02 -8.44 2.71
C LYS A 245 24.39 -7.34 1.87
N THR A 246 23.85 -7.74 0.72
CA THR A 246 22.99 -6.86 -0.09
C THR A 246 21.53 -7.07 0.28
N VAL A 247 20.84 -6.00 0.65
CA VAL A 247 19.45 -6.02 1.13
C VAL A 247 18.56 -5.16 0.24
N ALA A 248 17.42 -5.70 -0.18
CA ALA A 248 16.35 -4.98 -0.85
C ALA A 248 15.18 -4.70 0.11
N VAL A 249 14.59 -3.50 0.06
CA VAL A 249 13.40 -3.12 0.83
C VAL A 249 12.29 -2.66 -0.11
N THR A 250 11.11 -3.26 0.03
CA THR A 250 9.88 -2.86 -0.67
C THR A 250 8.73 -2.68 0.31
N ALA A 251 7.74 -1.89 -0.08
CA ALA A 251 6.47 -1.73 0.62
C ALA A 251 5.39 -1.28 -0.37
N THR A 252 4.15 -1.12 0.11
CA THR A 252 2.99 -0.68 -0.70
C THR A 252 3.11 0.76 -1.18
N SER A 253 3.87 1.61 -0.48
CA SER A 253 4.00 3.04 -0.77
C SER A 253 5.44 3.55 -0.65
N HIS A 254 5.72 4.68 -1.29
CA HIS A 254 7.01 5.34 -1.17
C HIS A 254 7.29 5.87 0.24
N SER A 255 6.25 6.31 0.96
CA SER A 255 6.38 6.81 2.34
C SER A 255 6.68 5.70 3.34
N ALA A 256 6.07 4.51 3.18
CA ALA A 256 6.42 3.35 3.99
C ALA A 256 7.90 2.97 3.79
N ILE A 257 8.39 2.98 2.55
CA ILE A 257 9.81 2.77 2.25
C ILE A 257 10.68 3.83 2.92
N ASP A 258 10.30 5.11 2.84
CA ASP A 258 11.07 6.20 3.47
C ASP A 258 11.20 6.01 4.98
N ASN A 259 10.11 5.60 5.65
CA ASN A 259 10.12 5.34 7.09
C ASN A 259 11.11 4.24 7.48
N VAL A 260 11.18 3.15 6.70
CA VAL A 260 12.17 2.09 6.95
C VAL A 260 13.59 2.58 6.70
N LEU A 261 13.81 3.33 5.60
CA LEU A 261 15.15 3.83 5.27
C LEU A 261 15.66 4.84 6.29
N GLU A 262 14.82 5.76 6.75
CA GLU A 262 15.18 6.72 7.81
C GLU A 262 15.61 5.98 9.08
N ALA A 263 14.80 4.99 9.49
CA ALA A 263 15.14 4.15 10.63
C ALA A 263 16.43 3.33 10.41
N CYS A 264 16.75 2.92 9.17
CA CYS A 264 18.01 2.25 8.83
C CYS A 264 19.21 3.20 8.98
N VAL A 265 19.07 4.45 8.54
CA VAL A 265 20.11 5.47 8.73
C VAL A 265 20.34 5.71 10.22
N ASP A 266 19.28 5.84 11.00
CA ASP A 266 19.36 6.01 12.46
C ASP A 266 19.92 4.76 13.18
N ALA A 267 19.72 3.57 12.60
CA ALA A 267 20.34 2.33 13.06
C ALA A 267 21.81 2.19 12.62
N GLY A 268 22.36 3.14 11.87
CA GLY A 268 23.78 3.21 11.51
C GLY A 268 24.12 2.70 10.11
N VAL A 269 23.16 2.50 9.21
CA VAL A 269 23.48 2.19 7.80
C VAL A 269 24.13 3.42 7.13
N PRO A 270 25.35 3.28 6.57
CA PRO A 270 25.99 4.39 5.86
C PRO A 270 25.16 4.86 4.65
N VAL A 271 24.90 6.17 4.58
CA VAL A 271 24.01 6.77 3.56
C VAL A 271 24.50 6.56 2.12
N ASP A 272 25.80 6.38 1.92
CA ASP A 272 26.46 6.09 0.64
C ASP A 272 26.17 4.67 0.13
N LEU A 273 25.76 3.77 1.02
CA LEU A 273 25.30 2.41 0.66
C LEU A 273 23.80 2.35 0.37
N ILE A 274 23.05 3.43 0.60
CA ILE A 274 21.59 3.47 0.45
C ILE A 274 21.22 4.10 -0.90
N MET A 275 20.37 3.40 -1.66
CA MET A 275 19.77 3.93 -2.87
C MET A 275 18.28 3.60 -2.97
N LYS A 276 17.45 4.63 -3.11
CA LYS A 276 16.00 4.50 -3.33
C LYS A 276 15.63 4.85 -4.78
N ALA A 277 14.88 3.97 -5.42
CA ALA A 277 14.29 4.22 -6.72
C ALA A 277 12.97 4.99 -6.60
N GLN A 278 12.96 6.25 -7.04
CA GLN A 278 11.75 7.08 -7.10
C GLN A 278 11.97 8.20 -8.10
N LYS A 279 11.00 8.38 -9.00
CA LYS A 279 10.98 9.49 -9.94
C LYS A 279 10.55 10.77 -9.23
N ASP A 280 11.22 11.88 -9.54
CA ASP A 280 10.92 13.21 -9.00
C ASP A 280 10.89 13.22 -7.46
N ALA A 281 11.79 12.44 -6.84
CA ALA A 281 11.86 12.31 -5.39
C ALA A 281 12.28 13.65 -4.75
N PRO A 282 11.70 14.01 -3.58
CA PRO A 282 12.21 15.14 -2.81
C PRO A 282 13.65 14.88 -2.34
N PRO A 283 14.39 15.92 -1.92
CA PRO A 283 15.70 15.75 -1.28
C PRO A 283 15.62 14.78 -0.10
N GLN A 284 16.56 13.84 -0.02
CA GLN A 284 16.65 12.80 1.02
C GLN A 284 18.09 12.68 1.55
N ARG A 285 18.26 12.00 2.69
CA ARG A 285 19.59 11.70 3.28
C ARG A 285 20.41 10.72 2.44
N TRP A 286 19.75 9.93 1.59
CA TRP A 286 20.33 8.89 0.72
C TRP A 286 20.19 9.23 -0.77
N ALA A 287 20.84 8.44 -1.62
CA ALA A 287 20.75 8.62 -3.07
C ALA A 287 19.36 8.23 -3.60
N THR A 288 18.74 9.12 -4.37
CA THR A 288 17.50 8.84 -5.11
C THR A 288 17.75 8.85 -6.61
N LYS A 289 17.15 7.89 -7.33
CA LYS A 289 17.30 7.75 -8.78
C LYS A 289 16.02 7.24 -9.43
N ASP A 290 15.76 7.66 -10.67
CA ASP A 290 14.79 7.00 -11.54
C ASP A 290 15.19 5.55 -11.83
N THR A 291 14.24 4.71 -12.24
CA THR A 291 14.43 3.27 -12.47
C THR A 291 15.63 2.92 -13.37
N SER A 292 15.78 3.57 -14.52
CA SER A 292 16.85 3.24 -15.48
C SER A 292 18.26 3.63 -14.98
N PRO A 293 18.48 4.86 -14.46
CA PRO A 293 19.71 5.22 -13.76
C PRO A 293 19.99 4.34 -12.54
N ALA A 294 18.98 4.01 -11.73
CA ALA A 294 19.10 3.13 -10.57
C ALA A 294 19.59 1.73 -10.95
N ALA A 295 19.00 1.11 -11.98
CA ALA A 295 19.45 -0.19 -12.49
C ALA A 295 20.89 -0.14 -13.01
N THR A 296 21.28 0.96 -13.67
CA THR A 296 22.66 1.14 -14.15
C THR A 296 23.64 1.29 -12.99
N TRP A 297 23.26 2.04 -11.96
CA TRP A 297 24.05 2.23 -10.75
C TRP A 297 24.25 0.91 -10.01
N LEU A 298 23.17 0.13 -9.81
CA LEU A 298 23.19 -1.12 -9.06
C LEU A 298 24.18 -2.15 -9.62
N ARG A 299 24.31 -2.21 -10.96
CA ARG A 299 25.23 -3.13 -11.65
C ARG A 299 26.70 -2.74 -11.52
N ARG A 300 27.00 -1.49 -11.16
CA ARG A 300 28.37 -0.98 -10.99
C ARG A 300 28.88 -1.06 -9.56
N GLN A 301 27.99 -1.29 -8.61
CA GLN A 301 28.37 -1.39 -7.22
C GLN A 301 28.87 -2.80 -6.92
N GLU A 302 29.82 -2.93 -6.01
CA GLU A 302 30.27 -4.20 -5.44
C GLU A 302 30.04 -4.18 -3.92
N GLY A 303 30.02 -5.35 -3.29
CA GLY A 303 29.84 -5.45 -1.84
C GLY A 303 28.41 -5.17 -1.33
N ALA A 304 28.31 -4.82 -0.05
CA ALA A 304 27.04 -4.60 0.66
C ALA A 304 26.33 -3.34 0.18
N LEU A 305 25.01 -3.39 0.09
CA LEU A 305 24.16 -2.25 -0.25
C LEU A 305 22.78 -2.41 0.37
N LEU A 306 22.11 -1.28 0.57
CA LEU A 306 20.69 -1.20 0.84
C LEU A 306 19.98 -0.55 -0.35
N ILE A 307 19.19 -1.33 -1.08
CA ILE A 307 18.40 -0.85 -2.21
C ILE A 307 16.92 -0.85 -1.87
N ALA A 308 16.20 0.20 -2.24
CA ALA A 308 14.78 0.29 -1.97
C ALA A 308 13.97 0.78 -3.16
N GLY A 309 12.74 0.31 -3.27
CA GLY A 309 11.84 0.69 -4.35
C GLY A 309 10.51 -0.06 -4.25
N THR A 310 9.55 0.36 -5.06
CA THR A 310 8.26 -0.32 -5.14
C THR A 310 8.35 -1.60 -5.98
N SER A 311 7.29 -2.40 -6.02
CA SER A 311 7.19 -3.55 -6.93
C SER A 311 7.44 -3.21 -8.39
N TYR A 312 7.07 -2.00 -8.83
CA TYR A 312 7.37 -1.52 -10.18
C TYR A 312 8.89 -1.47 -10.46
N PHE A 313 9.67 -0.99 -9.50
CA PHE A 313 11.12 -0.90 -9.62
C PHE A 313 11.76 -2.29 -9.65
N PHE A 314 11.42 -3.15 -8.69
CA PHE A 314 12.05 -4.45 -8.57
C PHE A 314 11.63 -5.46 -9.63
N SER A 315 10.46 -5.30 -10.27
CA SER A 315 10.10 -6.10 -11.45
C SER A 315 10.83 -5.66 -12.73
N ASN A 316 11.68 -4.63 -12.69
CA ASN A 316 12.50 -4.26 -13.84
C ASN A 316 13.63 -5.28 -14.04
N GLU A 317 13.72 -5.85 -15.25
CA GLU A 317 14.72 -6.86 -15.62
C GLU A 317 16.16 -6.44 -15.32
N ARG A 318 16.52 -5.18 -15.63
CA ARG A 318 17.88 -4.67 -15.43
C ARG A 318 18.26 -4.53 -13.96
N VAL A 319 17.28 -4.37 -13.08
CA VAL A 319 17.49 -4.31 -11.63
C VAL A 319 17.83 -5.70 -11.10
N ARG A 320 17.17 -6.73 -11.64
CA ARG A 320 17.29 -8.12 -11.19
C ARG A 320 18.50 -8.87 -11.75
N GLU A 321 19.21 -8.28 -12.70
CA GLU A 321 20.53 -8.78 -13.15
C GLU A 321 21.51 -8.91 -11.98
N ARG A 322 21.30 -8.16 -10.89
CA ARG A 322 22.00 -8.34 -9.62
C ARG A 322 21.08 -8.99 -8.60
N GLN A 323 21.49 -10.17 -8.13
CA GLN A 323 20.85 -10.86 -7.02
C GLN A 323 21.14 -10.15 -5.69
N VAL A 324 20.20 -10.23 -4.76
CA VAL A 324 20.33 -9.75 -3.37
C VAL A 324 20.24 -10.92 -2.40
N ASP A 325 20.81 -10.75 -1.22
CA ASP A 325 20.77 -11.79 -0.19
C ASP A 325 19.40 -11.81 0.51
N TYR A 326 18.79 -10.64 0.71
CA TYR A 326 17.51 -10.50 1.42
C TYR A 326 16.58 -9.52 0.72
N LEU A 327 15.29 -9.85 0.67
CA LEU A 327 14.20 -8.94 0.37
C LEU A 327 13.35 -8.75 1.63
N PHE A 328 13.32 -7.55 2.16
CA PHE A 328 12.39 -7.13 3.21
C PHE A 328 11.15 -6.53 2.57
N VAL A 329 9.99 -7.08 2.93
CA VAL A 329 8.67 -6.58 2.54
C VAL A 329 8.04 -5.99 3.80
N ASP A 330 8.06 -4.67 3.91
CA ASP A 330 7.33 -3.98 4.98
C ASP A 330 5.87 -3.78 4.60
N GLU A 331 5.00 -3.70 5.60
CA GLU A 331 3.54 -3.74 5.45
C GLU A 331 3.07 -4.93 4.58
N ALA A 332 3.69 -6.10 4.78
CA ALA A 332 3.42 -7.34 4.06
C ALA A 332 1.98 -7.87 4.23
N ALA A 333 1.23 -7.34 5.21
CA ALA A 333 -0.20 -7.59 5.39
C ALA A 333 -1.08 -6.86 4.36
N GLN A 334 -0.55 -5.85 3.68
CA GLN A 334 -1.19 -5.12 2.59
C GLN A 334 -0.49 -5.29 1.26
N TYR A 335 0.76 -5.75 1.30
CA TYR A 335 1.52 -6.06 0.11
C TYR A 335 0.99 -7.34 -0.53
N SER A 336 0.54 -7.23 -1.78
CA SER A 336 -0.04 -8.36 -2.54
C SER A 336 0.88 -9.56 -2.59
N LEU A 337 0.33 -10.77 -2.40
CA LEU A 337 1.03 -12.03 -2.67
C LEU A 337 1.63 -12.01 -4.08
N VAL A 338 0.86 -11.54 -5.06
CA VAL A 338 1.28 -11.48 -6.46
C VAL A 338 2.40 -10.45 -6.67
N ASP A 339 2.38 -9.32 -5.96
CA ASP A 339 3.51 -8.40 -6.00
C ASP A 339 4.76 -9.02 -5.37
N CYS A 340 4.61 -9.73 -4.24
CA CYS A 340 5.71 -10.43 -3.59
C CYS A 340 6.34 -11.47 -4.54
N MET A 341 5.52 -12.26 -5.24
CA MET A 341 5.98 -13.18 -6.29
C MET A 341 6.70 -12.45 -7.43
N ALA A 342 6.17 -11.31 -7.88
CA ALA A 342 6.75 -10.56 -9.00
C ALA A 342 8.13 -9.94 -8.66
N VAL A 343 8.41 -9.70 -7.37
CA VAL A 343 9.70 -9.14 -6.92
C VAL A 343 10.63 -10.16 -6.30
N SER A 344 10.18 -11.38 -5.97
CA SER A 344 11.03 -12.35 -5.25
C SER A 344 12.16 -12.94 -6.07
N GLY A 345 12.06 -12.92 -7.41
CA GLY A 345 12.94 -13.68 -8.31
C GLY A 345 14.43 -13.28 -8.31
N PHE A 346 14.82 -12.24 -7.58
CA PHE A 346 16.23 -11.82 -7.45
C PHE A 346 16.76 -11.88 -6.01
N ALA A 347 15.96 -12.37 -5.06
CA ALA A 347 16.32 -12.44 -3.65
C ALA A 347 16.48 -13.89 -3.20
N LYS A 348 17.55 -14.19 -2.47
CA LYS A 348 17.77 -15.51 -1.88
C LYS A 348 16.79 -15.77 -0.74
N ASN A 349 16.63 -14.81 0.18
CA ASN A 349 15.74 -14.91 1.34
C ASN A 349 14.69 -13.79 1.34
N ILE A 350 13.52 -14.06 1.92
CA ILE A 350 12.43 -13.08 2.05
C ILE A 350 12.10 -12.89 3.53
N VAL A 351 11.98 -11.64 3.97
CA VAL A 351 11.50 -11.29 5.32
C VAL A 351 10.22 -10.48 5.18
N LEU A 352 9.11 -11.04 5.67
CA LEU A 352 7.79 -10.42 5.65
C LEU A 352 7.52 -9.74 6.99
N MET A 353 7.18 -8.46 6.99
CA MET A 353 6.85 -7.71 8.19
C MET A 353 5.52 -7.01 8.02
N GLY A 354 4.60 -7.18 8.97
CA GLY A 354 3.28 -6.57 8.89
C GLY A 354 2.33 -7.12 9.94
N ASP A 355 1.04 -6.87 9.76
CA ASP A 355 0.02 -7.40 10.66
C ASP A 355 -1.33 -7.59 9.95
N PRO A 356 -1.72 -8.83 9.61
CA PRO A 356 -2.98 -9.10 8.91
C PRO A 356 -4.24 -8.81 9.73
N GLN A 357 -4.11 -8.53 11.03
CA GLN A 357 -5.23 -8.08 11.88
C GLN A 357 -5.57 -6.60 11.67
N GLN A 358 -4.76 -5.86 10.90
CA GLN A 358 -5.04 -4.48 10.50
C GLN A 358 -5.77 -4.45 9.15
N LEU A 359 -5.80 -3.29 8.49
CA LEU A 359 -6.51 -3.13 7.22
C LEU A 359 -6.00 -4.12 6.16
N ALA A 360 -6.93 -4.86 5.57
CA ALA A 360 -6.65 -5.81 4.51
C ALA A 360 -6.21 -5.10 3.23
N GLN A 361 -5.56 -5.86 2.35
CA GLN A 361 -5.27 -5.43 1.00
C GLN A 361 -6.56 -5.14 0.21
N VAL A 362 -6.58 -4.03 -0.51
CA VAL A 362 -7.66 -3.72 -1.46
C VAL A 362 -7.36 -4.40 -2.80
N VAL A 363 -8.27 -5.25 -3.27
CA VAL A 363 -8.22 -5.88 -4.60
C VAL A 363 -9.52 -5.57 -5.33
N ILE A 364 -9.43 -5.21 -6.61
CA ILE A 364 -10.59 -4.75 -7.39
C ILE A 364 -11.30 -5.93 -8.07
N ALA A 365 -10.53 -6.86 -8.66
CA ALA A 365 -11.09 -8.01 -9.35
C ALA A 365 -11.21 -9.24 -8.42
N VAL A 366 -12.09 -10.15 -8.79
CA VAL A 366 -12.13 -11.49 -8.18
C VAL A 366 -10.98 -12.31 -8.74
N HIS A 367 -10.16 -12.87 -7.86
CA HIS A 367 -9.09 -13.78 -8.24
C HIS A 367 -9.29 -15.15 -7.60
N PRO A 368 -9.37 -16.23 -8.40
CA PRO A 368 -9.40 -17.57 -7.84
C PRO A 368 -8.02 -18.02 -7.35
N GLY A 369 -8.00 -18.93 -6.37
CA GLY A 369 -6.78 -19.60 -5.91
C GLY A 369 -6.03 -18.89 -4.79
N GLY A 370 -6.62 -17.89 -4.13
CA GLY A 370 -6.03 -17.25 -2.96
C GLY A 370 -4.93 -16.22 -3.29
N VAL A 371 -4.81 -15.80 -4.56
CA VAL A 371 -3.83 -14.81 -5.02
C VAL A 371 -4.24 -13.36 -4.70
N GLU A 372 -5.48 -13.17 -4.28
CA GLU A 372 -6.04 -11.94 -3.73
C GLU A 372 -5.54 -11.62 -2.32
N ASN A 373 -4.94 -12.61 -1.63
CA ASN A 373 -4.37 -12.41 -0.30
C ASN A 373 -3.13 -11.52 -0.34
N SER A 374 -2.84 -10.87 0.79
CA SER A 374 -1.52 -10.30 1.02
C SER A 374 -0.48 -11.39 1.23
N ALA A 375 0.79 -11.04 1.06
CA ALA A 375 1.90 -11.99 1.21
C ALA A 375 1.94 -12.60 2.62
N LEU A 376 1.79 -11.76 3.66
CA LEU A 376 1.78 -12.22 5.04
C LEU A 376 0.47 -12.94 5.41
N GLY A 377 -0.68 -12.45 4.93
CA GLY A 377 -1.97 -13.12 5.13
C GLY A 377 -2.01 -14.52 4.53
N HIS A 378 -1.49 -14.67 3.30
CA HIS A 378 -1.35 -15.99 2.67
C HIS A 378 -0.45 -16.91 3.49
N TYR A 379 0.69 -16.41 3.98
CA TYR A 379 1.64 -17.21 4.76
C TYR A 379 1.04 -17.67 6.10
N MET A 380 0.28 -16.81 6.77
CA MET A 380 -0.41 -17.12 8.03
C MET A 380 -1.60 -18.06 7.84
N GLY A 381 -2.23 -18.09 6.66
CA GLY A 381 -3.42 -18.90 6.43
C GLY A 381 -4.56 -18.48 7.35
N ASP A 382 -5.15 -19.44 8.06
CA ASP A 382 -6.29 -19.19 8.95
C ASP A 382 -5.88 -18.75 10.37
N HIS A 383 -4.57 -18.63 10.64
CA HIS A 383 -4.06 -18.24 11.94
C HIS A 383 -4.21 -16.74 12.17
N SER A 384 -4.83 -16.35 13.30
CA SER A 384 -4.90 -14.94 13.71
C SER A 384 -3.56 -14.42 14.25
N ILE A 385 -2.79 -15.32 14.87
CA ILE A 385 -1.45 -15.09 15.37
C ILE A 385 -0.49 -16.09 14.72
N LEU A 386 0.63 -15.60 14.24
CA LEU A 386 1.65 -16.40 13.59
C LEU A 386 2.16 -17.52 14.53
N PRO A 387 2.10 -18.80 14.10
CA PRO A 387 2.65 -19.91 14.89
C PRO A 387 4.15 -19.75 15.15
N ALA A 388 4.62 -20.15 16.34
CA ALA A 388 6.00 -19.95 16.78
C ALA A 388 7.06 -20.67 15.93
N ASN A 389 6.66 -21.72 15.18
CA ASN A 389 7.52 -22.41 14.24
C ASN A 389 7.53 -21.77 12.83
N MET A 390 6.62 -20.84 12.55
CA MET A 390 6.50 -20.16 11.26
C MET A 390 7.12 -18.75 11.27
N GLY A 391 7.32 -18.16 12.44
CA GLY A 391 8.01 -16.89 12.59
C GLY A 391 7.76 -16.25 13.95
N TYR A 392 7.81 -14.91 13.99
CA TYR A 392 7.72 -14.15 15.24
C TYR A 392 6.42 -13.34 15.34
N PHE A 393 5.68 -13.53 16.42
CA PHE A 393 4.66 -12.58 16.89
C PHE A 393 5.28 -11.68 17.97
N ILE A 394 5.35 -10.37 17.73
CA ILE A 394 5.90 -9.41 18.69
C ILE A 394 4.81 -9.06 19.70
N GLU A 395 4.83 -9.73 20.86
CA GLU A 395 3.70 -9.71 21.80
C GLU A 395 3.68 -8.51 22.76
N VAL A 396 4.55 -7.52 22.56
CA VAL A 396 4.66 -6.34 23.43
C VAL A 396 4.50 -5.05 22.62
N THR A 397 3.45 -4.27 22.91
CA THR A 397 3.26 -2.92 22.37
C THR A 397 3.84 -1.85 23.29
N ARG A 398 4.51 -0.85 22.69
CA ARG A 398 5.06 0.34 23.37
C ARG A 398 4.23 1.60 23.10
N ARG A 399 3.07 1.46 22.46
CA ARG A 399 2.17 2.57 22.11
C ARG A 399 0.95 2.60 23.03
N LEU A 400 0.27 1.47 23.19
CA LEU A 400 -1.02 1.41 23.86
C LEU A 400 -0.89 1.39 25.39
N HIS A 401 -1.68 2.23 26.07
CA HIS A 401 -1.90 2.14 27.51
C HIS A 401 -2.60 0.81 27.85
N PRO A 402 -2.34 0.17 29.01
CA PRO A 402 -2.93 -1.14 29.37
C PRO A 402 -4.45 -1.23 29.18
N GLU A 403 -5.20 -0.23 29.63
CA GLU A 403 -6.67 -0.19 29.48
C GLU A 403 -7.15 -0.12 28.03
N VAL A 404 -6.39 0.53 27.14
CA VAL A 404 -6.70 0.55 25.69
C VAL A 404 -6.33 -0.82 25.08
N ASN A 405 -5.15 -1.32 25.45
CA ASN A 405 -4.63 -2.57 24.94
C ASN A 405 -5.48 -3.78 25.34
N HIS A 406 -6.14 -3.76 26.50
CA HIS A 406 -7.00 -4.84 26.95
C HIS A 406 -8.08 -5.18 25.90
N ALA A 407 -8.79 -4.16 25.38
CA ALA A 407 -9.80 -4.36 24.34
C ALA A 407 -9.18 -4.82 23.02
N VAL A 408 -8.09 -4.18 22.57
CA VAL A 408 -7.39 -4.51 21.32
C VAL A 408 -6.86 -5.94 21.34
N SER A 409 -6.21 -6.34 22.43
CA SER A 409 -5.66 -7.67 22.59
C SER A 409 -6.74 -8.74 22.60
N TRP A 410 -7.88 -8.47 23.24
CA TRP A 410 -9.00 -9.41 23.26
C TRP A 410 -9.63 -9.58 21.88
N LEU A 411 -9.88 -8.48 21.16
CA LEU A 411 -10.55 -8.49 19.86
C LEU A 411 -9.70 -9.07 18.72
N ALA A 412 -8.41 -8.73 18.68
CA ALA A 412 -7.56 -8.98 17.51
C ALA A 412 -6.41 -9.98 17.76
N TYR A 413 -6.02 -10.20 19.02
CA TYR A 413 -4.79 -10.93 19.35
C TYR A 413 -4.97 -11.98 20.45
N GLU A 414 -6.15 -12.59 20.58
CA GLU A 414 -6.41 -13.73 21.48
C GLU A 414 -5.97 -13.50 22.95
N GLY A 415 -5.92 -12.25 23.40
CA GLY A 415 -5.41 -11.89 24.74
C GLY A 415 -3.88 -11.95 24.91
N LYS A 416 -3.11 -12.16 23.83
CA LYS A 416 -1.65 -12.33 23.87
C LYS A 416 -0.85 -11.03 23.71
N LEU A 417 -1.45 -9.93 23.25
CA LEU A 417 -0.76 -8.66 23.12
C LEU A 417 -0.68 -7.95 24.48
N ARG A 418 0.54 -7.68 24.95
CA ARG A 418 0.83 -7.05 26.24
C ARG A 418 1.33 -5.63 26.06
N SER A 419 1.02 -4.77 27.02
CA SER A 419 1.58 -3.41 27.08
C SER A 419 2.94 -3.43 27.78
N HIS A 420 3.92 -2.74 27.21
CA HIS A 420 5.20 -2.52 27.88
C HIS A 420 4.99 -1.65 29.14
N PRO A 421 5.70 -1.88 30.26
CA PRO A 421 5.51 -1.10 31.50
C PRO A 421 5.62 0.42 31.33
N SER A 422 6.40 0.89 30.34
CA SER A 422 6.52 2.33 30.05
C SER A 422 5.21 2.98 29.59
N THR A 423 4.22 2.21 29.11
CA THR A 423 2.96 2.77 28.60
C THR A 423 1.93 3.04 29.69
N GLU A 424 2.17 2.62 30.95
CA GLU A 424 1.34 3.01 32.10
C GLU A 424 1.32 4.53 32.31
N GLY A 425 2.38 5.22 31.87
CA GLY A 425 2.46 6.67 31.90
C GLY A 425 1.67 7.37 30.78
N HIS A 426 1.18 6.64 29.77
CA HIS A 426 0.46 7.20 28.61
C HIS A 426 -0.99 7.51 28.97
N LYS A 427 -1.19 8.46 29.89
CA LYS A 427 -2.50 8.84 30.41
C LYS A 427 -2.88 10.28 30.07
N ILE A 428 -4.19 10.53 30.04
CA ILE A 428 -4.78 11.86 29.96
C ILE A 428 -5.31 12.23 31.35
N ASP A 429 -4.63 13.16 32.03
CA ASP A 429 -5.01 13.56 33.40
C ASP A 429 -6.43 14.12 33.45
N GLY A 430 -7.20 13.69 34.45
CA GLY A 430 -8.61 14.10 34.61
C GLY A 430 -9.62 13.30 33.78
N HIS A 431 -9.15 12.32 32.98
CA HIS A 431 -10.00 11.47 32.16
C HIS A 431 -9.83 9.99 32.52
N GLU A 432 -10.86 9.19 32.25
CA GLU A 432 -10.76 7.73 32.27
C GLU A 432 -9.85 7.26 31.12
N GLN A 433 -9.10 6.19 31.32
CA GLN A 433 -8.19 5.64 30.31
C GLN A 433 -8.83 4.39 29.70
N GLY A 434 -8.67 4.20 28.39
CA GLY A 434 -9.17 3.00 27.71
C GLY A 434 -10.24 3.28 26.69
N LEU A 435 -11.05 2.27 26.40
CA LEU A 435 -12.18 2.35 25.48
C LEU A 435 -13.43 2.80 26.26
N ILE A 436 -13.85 4.04 26.01
CA ILE A 436 -15.03 4.65 26.65
C ILE A 436 -16.15 4.76 25.63
N THR A 437 -17.34 4.29 25.98
CA THR A 437 -18.53 4.36 25.12
C THR A 437 -19.42 5.54 25.50
N VAL A 438 -19.72 6.39 24.52
CA VAL A 438 -20.65 7.52 24.68
C VAL A 438 -21.87 7.28 23.79
N PRO A 439 -23.01 6.83 24.35
CA PRO A 439 -24.22 6.59 23.56
C PRO A 439 -24.85 7.92 23.12
N VAL A 440 -25.01 8.10 21.80
CA VAL A 440 -25.64 9.29 21.21
C VAL A 440 -27.00 8.91 20.62
N PRO A 441 -28.12 9.41 21.18
CA PRO A 441 -29.45 9.14 20.64
C PRO A 441 -29.70 9.98 19.38
N HIS A 442 -30.02 9.31 18.27
CA HIS A 442 -30.40 9.95 17.01
C HIS A 442 -31.29 9.01 16.17
N GLN A 443 -31.93 9.54 15.11
CA GLN A 443 -32.84 8.78 14.27
C GLN A 443 -32.82 9.28 12.83
N GLY A 444 -32.83 8.35 11.86
CA GLY A 444 -32.95 8.68 10.43
C GLY A 444 -31.63 9.00 9.72
N ASN A 445 -30.50 8.86 10.42
CA ASN A 445 -29.16 9.06 9.88
C ASN A 445 -28.72 7.86 9.01
N SER A 446 -27.96 8.13 7.94
CA SER A 446 -27.45 7.10 7.02
C SER A 446 -25.93 7.06 6.99
N THR A 447 -25.29 8.00 6.28
CA THR A 447 -23.82 8.10 6.16
C THR A 447 -23.23 9.26 6.95
N SER A 448 -24.08 10.06 7.61
CA SER A 448 -23.69 11.13 8.53
C SER A 448 -24.76 11.33 9.61
N SER A 449 -24.33 11.85 10.77
CA SER A 449 -25.15 12.24 11.92
C SER A 449 -24.62 13.55 12.50
N GLU A 450 -25.49 14.55 12.52
CA GLU A 450 -25.22 15.86 13.14
C GLU A 450 -25.05 15.74 14.65
N GLU A 451 -25.85 14.87 15.29
CA GLU A 451 -25.82 14.62 16.73
C GLU A 451 -24.49 14.01 17.17
N GLU A 452 -23.99 13.03 16.42
CA GLU A 452 -22.67 12.45 16.67
C GLU A 452 -21.56 13.46 16.42
N ALA A 453 -21.65 14.26 15.34
CA ALA A 453 -20.65 15.27 15.02
C ALA A 453 -20.54 16.35 16.11
N MET A 454 -21.68 16.81 16.66
CA MET A 454 -21.71 17.74 17.78
C MET A 454 -21.11 17.12 19.05
N THR A 455 -21.45 15.86 19.35
CA THR A 455 -20.87 15.15 20.51
C THR A 455 -19.35 15.03 20.39
N VAL A 456 -18.83 14.78 19.19
CA VAL A 456 -17.38 14.76 18.92
C VAL A 456 -16.74 16.12 19.23
N VAL A 457 -17.36 17.23 18.81
CA VAL A 457 -16.86 18.58 19.12
C VAL A 457 -16.79 18.80 20.63
N ASP A 458 -17.83 18.41 21.38
CA ASP A 458 -17.85 18.54 22.84
C ASP A 458 -16.74 17.72 23.51
N LEU A 459 -16.51 16.50 23.02
CA LEU A 459 -15.42 15.64 23.51
C LEU A 459 -14.04 16.25 23.21
N VAL A 460 -13.82 16.75 21.99
CA VAL A 460 -12.58 17.44 21.61
C VAL A 460 -12.36 18.66 22.49
N HIS A 461 -13.41 19.46 22.73
CA HIS A 461 -13.33 20.63 23.60
C HIS A 461 -12.94 20.24 25.04
N SER A 462 -13.49 19.13 25.56
CA SER A 462 -13.13 18.62 26.89
C SER A 462 -11.66 18.20 26.99
N LEU A 463 -11.11 17.60 25.92
CA LEU A 463 -9.72 17.17 25.84
C LEU A 463 -8.75 18.34 25.63
N HIS A 464 -9.15 19.35 24.85
CA HIS A 464 -8.29 20.51 24.57
C HIS A 464 -7.92 21.28 25.85
N ALA A 465 -8.82 21.32 26.84
CA ALA A 465 -8.53 21.94 28.13
C ALA A 465 -7.28 21.34 28.82
N THR A 466 -6.87 20.13 28.44
CA THR A 466 -5.73 19.41 29.04
C THR A 466 -4.63 19.04 28.05
N LYS A 467 -4.87 19.16 26.73
CA LYS A 467 -3.94 18.72 25.66
C LYS A 467 -3.97 19.63 24.43
N ASP A 468 -2.87 19.57 23.70
CA ASP A 468 -2.74 20.17 22.37
C ASP A 468 -3.67 19.45 21.36
N PRO A 469 -4.57 20.18 20.65
CA PRO A 469 -5.52 19.61 19.69
C PRO A 469 -4.87 18.79 18.57
N SER A 470 -3.62 19.10 18.22
CA SER A 470 -2.87 18.34 17.20
C SER A 470 -2.58 16.89 17.61
N ASN A 471 -2.72 16.56 18.90
CA ASN A 471 -2.61 15.19 19.41
C ASN A 471 -3.96 14.45 19.45
N VAL A 472 -5.04 15.07 18.97
CA VAL A 472 -6.37 14.46 18.90
C VAL A 472 -6.65 14.01 17.48
N LEU A 473 -7.14 12.78 17.38
CA LEU A 473 -7.47 12.13 16.12
C LEU A 473 -8.90 11.61 16.19
N VAL A 474 -9.72 12.00 15.21
CA VAL A 474 -11.11 11.58 15.07
C VAL A 474 -11.24 10.72 13.82
N VAL A 475 -11.79 9.52 14.01
CA VAL A 475 -12.04 8.57 12.93
C VAL A 475 -13.54 8.37 12.73
N ALA A 476 -13.99 8.36 11.47
CA ALA A 476 -15.33 7.95 11.10
C ALA A 476 -15.30 7.00 9.91
N ALA A 477 -16.27 6.07 9.84
CA ALA A 477 -16.33 5.07 8.77
C ALA A 477 -16.74 5.66 7.41
N TYR A 478 -17.52 6.75 7.42
CA TYR A 478 -18.06 7.37 6.22
C TYR A 478 -17.41 8.73 5.96
N ASN A 479 -17.01 8.99 4.71
CA ASN A 479 -16.47 10.30 4.32
C ASN A 479 -17.46 11.43 4.60
N ALA A 480 -18.76 11.23 4.33
CA ALA A 480 -19.77 12.25 4.63
C ALA A 480 -19.77 12.66 6.12
N GLN A 481 -19.53 11.71 7.02
CA GLN A 481 -19.37 11.99 8.45
C GLN A 481 -18.02 12.67 8.76
N VAL A 482 -16.93 12.26 8.10
CA VAL A 482 -15.62 12.93 8.21
C VAL A 482 -15.73 14.41 7.84
N ASP A 483 -16.37 14.71 6.71
CA ASP A 483 -16.54 16.07 6.20
C ASP A 483 -17.42 16.90 7.13
N LEU A 484 -18.51 16.30 7.63
CA LEU A 484 -19.38 16.94 8.61
C LEU A 484 -18.64 17.28 9.91
N ILE A 485 -17.93 16.30 10.49
CA ILE A 485 -17.14 16.50 11.71
C ILE A 485 -16.08 17.59 11.49
N ARG A 486 -15.38 17.56 10.35
CA ARG A 486 -14.37 18.57 10.01
C ARG A 486 -14.99 19.97 9.98
N GLN A 487 -16.11 20.15 9.29
CA GLN A 487 -16.83 21.41 9.23
C GLN A 487 -17.22 21.92 10.63
N LYS A 488 -17.72 21.04 11.49
CA LYS A 488 -18.13 21.40 12.86
C LYS A 488 -16.95 21.77 13.75
N LEU A 489 -15.84 21.03 13.65
CA LEU A 489 -14.63 21.34 14.38
C LEU A 489 -14.00 22.65 13.91
N ASP A 490 -13.99 22.94 12.60
CA ASP A 490 -13.48 24.20 12.05
C ASP A 490 -14.33 25.39 12.51
N ALA A 491 -15.66 25.24 12.50
CA ALA A 491 -16.57 26.24 13.04
C ALA A 491 -16.35 26.50 14.54
N ALA A 492 -15.88 25.50 15.28
CA ALA A 492 -15.51 25.59 16.69
C ALA A 492 -14.04 26.03 16.92
N GLY A 493 -13.26 26.28 15.86
CA GLY A 493 -11.86 26.73 15.93
C GLY A 493 -10.82 25.62 16.10
N PHE A 494 -11.20 24.34 16.00
CA PHE A 494 -10.32 23.17 16.17
C PHE A 494 -9.67 22.71 14.86
N ASN A 495 -9.10 23.62 14.09
CA ASN A 495 -8.55 23.37 12.76
C ASN A 495 -7.39 22.36 12.75
N GLU A 496 -6.69 22.20 13.88
CA GLU A 496 -5.52 21.32 14.02
C GLU A 496 -5.85 19.87 14.37
N VAL A 497 -7.09 19.58 14.80
CA VAL A 497 -7.52 18.21 15.10
C VAL A 497 -7.50 17.38 13.82
N MET A 498 -6.93 16.19 13.86
CA MET A 498 -6.90 15.33 12.68
C MET A 498 -8.23 14.60 12.53
N VAL A 499 -8.83 14.66 11.33
CA VAL A 499 -10.08 13.94 10.99
C VAL A 499 -9.92 13.17 9.68
N GLY A 500 -10.46 11.96 9.62
CA GLY A 500 -10.34 11.07 8.47
C GLY A 500 -11.01 9.72 8.66
N THR A 501 -10.97 8.91 7.60
CA THR A 501 -11.34 7.48 7.70
C THR A 501 -10.20 6.68 8.32
N VAL A 502 -10.50 5.43 8.68
CA VAL A 502 -9.51 4.49 9.23
C VAL A 502 -8.29 4.37 8.31
N ASP A 503 -8.50 4.32 6.99
CA ASP A 503 -7.42 4.19 5.99
C ASP A 503 -6.43 5.36 6.00
N LYS A 504 -6.90 6.58 6.34
CA LYS A 504 -6.05 7.77 6.34
C LYS A 504 -4.99 7.73 7.45
N PHE A 505 -5.28 7.03 8.54
CA PHE A 505 -4.48 7.05 9.77
C PHE A 505 -3.73 5.75 10.03
N GLN A 506 -3.62 4.90 9.01
CA GLN A 506 -2.84 3.69 9.14
C GLN A 506 -1.33 4.01 9.24
N GLY A 507 -0.70 3.53 10.32
CA GLY A 507 0.69 3.81 10.70
C GLY A 507 0.85 3.97 12.20
#